data_AF-A0A1M3N8D2-F1
#
_entry.id   AF-A0A1M3N8D2-F1
#
_cell.length_a   1.000
_cell.length_b   1.000
_cell.length_c   1.000
_cell.angle_alpha   90.00
_cell.angle_beta   90.00
_cell.angle_gamma   90.00
#
_symmetry.space_group_name_H-M   'P 1'
#
loop_
_entity.id
_entity.type
_entity.pdbx_description
1 polymer ?
#
loop_
_entity_poly.entity_id
_entity_poly.type
_entity_poly.pdbx_seq_one_letter_code
_entity_poly.pdbx_strand_id
1 'polypeptide(L)'
;MKSFVLVGLTALAAVGCAPPKVLVGHTYASSDKSIQTIIVKSGATVGSDKDKKSLFDVYMRVCDQDASNGTAACKDTLILENVNPDSI
;
A
#
# COMPACT_ATOMS: atom_id res chain seq x y z
N MET A 1 -16.59 45.47 15.48
CA MET A 1 -16.15 45.03 14.13
C MET A 1 -15.80 43.55 14.23
N LYS A 2 -16.47 42.72 13.44
CA LYS A 2 -16.44 41.25 13.49
C LYS A 2 -15.18 40.73 12.76
N SER A 3 -14.30 40.03 13.47
CA SER A 3 -13.26 39.19 12.88
C SER A 3 -13.54 37.74 13.23
N PHE A 4 -14.30 37.05 12.37
CA PHE A 4 -14.56 35.61 12.41
C PHE A 4 -14.20 35.04 11.04
N VAL A 5 -12.92 35.03 10.66
CA VAL A 5 -12.45 34.36 9.44
C VAL A 5 -11.03 33.83 9.66
N LEU A 6 -10.84 32.83 10.53
CA LEU A 6 -9.54 32.13 10.60
C LEU A 6 -9.62 30.73 11.25
N VAL A 7 -10.66 29.95 10.97
CA VAL A 7 -10.83 28.58 11.53
C VAL A 7 -11.05 27.52 10.43
N GLY A 8 -10.82 27.85 9.16
CA GLY A 8 -11.18 26.96 8.04
C GLY A 8 -10.04 26.15 7.40
N LEU A 9 -8.76 26.44 7.68
CA LEU A 9 -7.65 25.97 6.83
C LEU A 9 -6.85 24.77 7.37
N THR A 10 -7.12 24.30 8.59
CA THR A 10 -6.35 23.20 9.21
C THR A 10 -6.90 21.79 8.93
N ALA A 11 -8.05 21.66 8.24
CA ALA A 11 -8.69 20.36 8.02
C ALA A 11 -8.07 19.51 6.90
N LEU A 12 -7.18 20.05 6.06
CA LEU A 12 -6.55 19.30 4.95
C LEU A 12 -5.23 18.61 5.33
N ALA A 13 -4.67 18.84 6.52
CA ALA A 13 -3.38 18.26 6.91
C ALA A 13 -3.48 16.80 7.40
N ALA A 14 -4.68 16.23 7.48
CA ALA A 14 -4.90 14.88 8.02
C ALA A 14 -4.92 13.75 6.97
N VAL A 15 -4.72 14.05 5.67
CA VAL A 15 -4.60 13.03 4.63
C VAL A 15 -3.19 12.43 4.57
N GLY A 16 -2.85 11.70 5.64
CA GLY A 16 -2.11 10.43 5.56
C GLY A 16 -0.59 10.45 5.33
N CYS A 17 0.17 10.38 6.43
CA CYS A 17 1.57 9.89 6.44
C CYS A 17 1.67 8.35 6.40
N ALA A 18 0.69 7.65 5.85
CA ALA A 18 0.79 6.19 5.70
C ALA A 18 1.71 5.86 4.52
N PRO A 19 2.62 4.88 4.63
CA PRO A 19 3.48 4.50 3.53
C PRO A 19 2.64 4.06 2.32
N PRO A 20 3.02 4.46 1.09
CA PRO A 20 2.25 4.11 -0.09
C PRO A 20 2.28 2.60 -0.34
N LYS A 21 1.13 2.06 -0.75
CA LYS A 21 1.01 0.69 -1.23
C LYS A 21 1.34 0.66 -2.72
N VAL A 22 2.26 -0.19 -3.14
CA VAL A 22 2.69 -0.32 -4.54
C VAL A 22 2.28 -1.68 -5.09
N LEU A 23 1.52 -1.70 -6.18
CA LEU A 23 1.16 -2.91 -6.90
C LEU A 23 2.34 -3.38 -7.76
N VAL A 24 2.79 -4.63 -7.57
CA VAL A 24 3.93 -5.21 -8.30
C VAL A 24 3.60 -6.49 -9.06
N GLY A 25 2.42 -7.07 -8.81
CA GLY A 25 1.95 -8.24 -9.54
C GLY A 25 0.43 -8.28 -9.59
N HIS A 26 -0.12 -8.83 -10.67
CA HIS A 26 -1.55 -9.01 -10.84
C HIS A 26 -1.82 -10.28 -11.65
N THR A 27 -2.74 -11.11 -11.19
CA THR A 27 -3.11 -12.37 -11.83
C THR A 27 -4.59 -12.65 -11.63
N TYR A 28 -5.24 -13.18 -12.66
CA TYR A 28 -6.62 -13.64 -12.59
C TYR A 28 -6.66 -15.09 -12.11
N ALA A 29 -7.26 -15.34 -10.94
CA ALA A 29 -7.29 -16.66 -10.33
C ALA A 29 -8.53 -17.47 -10.74
N SER A 30 -9.65 -16.79 -10.98
CA SER A 30 -10.90 -17.37 -11.50
C SER A 30 -11.67 -16.29 -12.28
N SER A 31 -12.85 -16.64 -12.81
CA SER A 31 -13.73 -15.69 -13.50
C SER A 31 -14.23 -14.54 -12.62
N ASP A 32 -14.19 -14.71 -11.29
CA ASP A 32 -14.73 -13.79 -10.30
C ASP A 32 -13.69 -13.32 -9.27
N LYS A 33 -12.42 -13.71 -9.42
CA LYS A 33 -11.34 -13.38 -8.48
C LYS A 33 -10.04 -13.00 -9.19
N SER A 34 -9.43 -11.95 -8.66
CA SER A 34 -8.04 -11.58 -8.98
C SER A 34 -7.17 -11.58 -7.73
N ILE A 35 -5.89 -11.85 -7.94
CA ILE A 35 -4.83 -11.82 -6.94
C ILE A 35 -3.83 -10.74 -7.35
N GLN A 36 -3.53 -9.84 -6.43
CA GLN A 36 -2.58 -8.75 -6.58
C GLN A 36 -1.45 -8.91 -5.56
N THR A 37 -0.21 -8.72 -6.00
CA THR A 37 0.94 -8.65 -5.10
C THR A 37 1.26 -7.19 -4.85
N ILE A 38 1.30 -6.79 -3.58
CA ILE A 38 1.51 -5.41 -3.16
C ILE A 38 2.70 -5.35 -2.23
N ILE A 39 3.53 -4.33 -2.39
CA ILE A 39 4.62 -4.03 -1.45
C ILE A 39 4.36 -2.71 -0.74
N VAL A 40 4.75 -2.65 0.54
CA VAL A 40 4.66 -1.47 1.39
C VAL A 40 5.97 -1.31 2.12
N LYS A 41 6.50 -0.08 2.22
CA LYS A 41 7.72 0.16 2.99
C LYS A 41 7.46 -0.14 4.48
N SER A 42 8.21 -1.08 5.06
CA SER A 42 7.98 -1.54 6.45
C SER A 42 8.49 -0.56 7.51
N GLY A 43 9.40 0.34 7.11
CA GLY A 43 10.12 1.24 8.01
C GLY A 43 11.43 0.64 8.56
N ALA A 44 11.65 -0.67 8.38
CA ALA A 44 12.92 -1.31 8.72
C ALA A 44 13.98 -1.10 7.63
N THR A 45 15.25 -1.28 8.01
CA THR A 45 16.40 -1.23 7.10
C THR A 45 17.38 -2.34 7.40
N VAL A 46 18.16 -2.74 6.39
CA VAL A 46 19.25 -3.71 6.50
C VAL A 46 20.54 -3.14 5.91
N GLY A 47 21.69 -3.59 6.41
CA GLY A 47 23.00 -3.18 5.94
C GLY A 47 23.68 -2.13 6.83
N SER A 48 24.97 -1.91 6.57
CA SER A 48 25.78 -0.89 7.25
C SER A 48 25.44 0.51 6.77
N ASP A 49 25.85 1.56 7.48
CA ASP A 49 25.46 2.97 7.21
C ASP A 49 25.61 3.44 5.76
N LYS A 50 26.55 2.87 4.99
CA LYS A 50 26.80 3.20 3.58
C LYS A 50 25.92 2.43 2.58
N ASP A 51 25.35 1.30 2.99
CA ASP A 51 24.58 0.36 2.15
C ASP A 51 23.19 0.08 2.72
N LYS A 52 22.65 1.03 3.50
CA LYS A 52 21.33 0.89 4.13
C LYS A 52 20.24 0.75 3.06
N LYS A 53 19.63 -0.44 2.98
CA LYS A 53 18.47 -0.71 2.14
C LYS A 53 17.20 -0.68 2.98
N SER A 54 16.14 -0.08 2.44
CA SER A 54 14.80 -0.16 3.04
C SER A 54 14.21 -1.55 2.82
N LEU A 55 13.53 -2.06 3.83
CA LEU A 55 12.80 -3.31 3.75
C LEU A 55 11.31 -3.04 3.48
N PHE A 56 10.65 -4.05 2.94
CA PHE A 56 9.26 -3.97 2.49
C PHE A 56 8.45 -5.14 3.05
N ASP A 57 7.19 -4.88 3.30
CA ASP A 57 6.19 -5.88 3.63
C ASP A 57 5.44 -6.24 2.34
N VAL A 58 5.27 -7.53 2.08
CA VAL A 58 4.58 -8.05 0.91
C VAL A 58 3.21 -8.54 1.31
N TYR A 59 2.20 -7.99 0.64
CA TYR A 59 0.81 -8.35 0.81
C TYR A 59 0.32 -9.08 -0.44
N MET A 60 -0.43 -10.15 -0.20
CA MET A 60 -1.31 -10.72 -1.20
C MET A 60 -2.69 -10.09 -1.02
N ARG A 61 -3.16 -9.40 -2.04
CA ARG A 61 -4.50 -8.83 -2.12
C ARG A 61 -5.38 -9.72 -2.98
N VAL A 62 -6.46 -10.23 -2.42
CA VAL A 62 -7.49 -10.95 -3.18
C VAL A 62 -8.68 -10.02 -3.37
N CYS A 63 -9.11 -9.82 -4.61
CA CYS A 63 -10.26 -8.99 -4.95
C CYS A 63 -11.33 -9.81 -5.67
N ASP A 64 -12.58 -9.43 -5.45
CA ASP A 64 -13.68 -9.83 -6.32
C ASP A 64 -13.57 -9.08 -7.64
N GLN A 65 -13.95 -9.75 -8.73
CA GLN A 65 -13.92 -9.17 -10.07
C GLN A 65 -15.33 -9.02 -10.62
N ASP A 66 -15.63 -7.81 -11.10
CA ASP A 66 -16.89 -7.54 -11.76
C ASP A 66 -16.84 -7.87 -13.27
N ALA A 67 -18.01 -7.83 -13.91
CA ALA A 67 -18.16 -8.13 -15.34
C ALA A 67 -17.44 -7.14 -16.27
N SER A 68 -16.96 -6.01 -15.75
CA SER A 68 -16.17 -4.99 -16.48
C SER A 68 -14.67 -5.10 -16.19
N ASN A 69 -14.24 -6.19 -15.55
CA ASN A 69 -12.88 -6.40 -15.03
C ASN A 69 -12.45 -5.36 -13.97
N GLY A 70 -13.40 -4.67 -13.35
CA GLY A 70 -13.17 -3.87 -12.16
C GLY A 70 -12.95 -4.76 -10.93
N THR A 71 -12.14 -4.28 -10.00
CA THR A 71 -11.88 -4.98 -8.72
C THR A 71 -12.69 -4.36 -7.59
N ALA A 72 -13.40 -5.19 -6.83
CA ALA A 72 -14.17 -4.80 -5.66
C ALA A 72 -13.84 -5.71 -4.46
N ALA A 73 -14.27 -5.31 -3.26
CA ALA A 73 -14.18 -6.11 -2.03
C ALA A 73 -12.80 -6.71 -1.74
N CYS A 74 -11.73 -5.96 -2.01
CA CYS A 74 -10.35 -6.43 -1.85
C CYS A 74 -9.98 -6.66 -0.39
N LYS A 75 -9.29 -7.77 -0.12
CA LYS A 75 -8.71 -8.10 1.20
C LYS A 75 -7.22 -8.30 1.09
N ASP A 76 -6.48 -7.60 1.94
CA ASP A 76 -5.02 -7.68 2.02
C ASP A 76 -4.62 -8.68 3.11
N THR A 77 -3.75 -9.61 2.77
CA THR A 77 -3.10 -10.53 3.71
C THR A 77 -1.59 -10.31 3.63
N LEU A 78 -0.97 -10.01 4.76
CA LEU A 78 0.49 -9.93 4.87
C LEU A 78 1.07 -11.34 4.74
N ILE A 79 1.94 -11.54 3.74
CA ILE A 79 2.53 -12.86 3.46
C ILE A 79 4.02 -12.92 3.74
N LEU A 80 4.73 -11.79 3.66
CA LEU A 80 6.14 -11.66 4.02
C LEU A 80 6.38 -10.30 4.67
N GLU A 81 7.22 -10.26 5.70
CA GLU A 81 7.60 -9.05 6.41
C GLU A 81 9.07 -8.73 6.20
N ASN A 82 9.41 -7.45 6.12
CA ASN A 82 10.80 -6.97 6.11
C ASN A 82 11.71 -7.62 5.05
N VAL A 83 11.20 -7.82 3.84
CA VAL A 83 11.96 -8.39 2.73
C VAL A 83 12.73 -7.33 1.95
N ASN A 84 13.87 -7.74 1.40
CA ASN A 84 14.58 -6.95 0.40
C ASN A 84 13.94 -7.23 -0.99
N PRO A 85 13.37 -6.24 -1.69
CA PRO A 85 12.70 -6.47 -2.96
C PRO A 85 13.65 -6.96 -4.06
N ASP A 86 14.96 -6.71 -3.94
CA ASP A 86 15.97 -7.27 -4.87
C ASP A 86 16.11 -8.80 -4.78
N SER A 87 15.48 -9.45 -3.79
CA SER A 87 15.58 -10.89 -3.53
C SER A 87 14.34 -11.69 -3.91
N ILE A 88 13.31 -11.04 -4.48
CA ILE A 88 12.09 -11.66 -5.01
C ILE A 88 12.15 -11.79 -6.53
#